data_AF-A0A6G3YYW9-F1
#
_entry.id   AF-A0A6G3YYW9-F1
#
_cell.length_a   1.000
_cell.length_b   1.000
_cell.length_c   1.000
_cell.angle_alpha   90.00
_cell.angle_beta   90.00
_cell.angle_gamma   90.00
#
_symmetry.space_group_name_H-M   'P 1'
#
loop_
_entity.id
_entity.type
_entity.pdbx_description
1 polymer ?
#
loop_
_entity_poly.entity_id
_entity_poly.type
_entity_poly.pdbx_seq_one_letter_code
_entity_poly.pdbx_strand_id
1 'polypeptide(L)'
;MPFTPTHIGAVLPFWLLRRVVPFSAFAIGAMVLDVPLFFPIIDYAQTHSPLGLFTVCLSIGIAGFFLFELVMRRPIIAIWMVMLLAYCLLFHAFVEGTPDT
;
A
#
# COMPACT_ATOMS: atom_id res chain seq x y z
N MET A 1 13.74 2.30 10.14
CA MET A 1 14.24 2.69 8.80
C MET A 1 13.06 3.24 8.02
N PRO A 2 13.07 4.46 7.48
CA PRO A 2 11.87 5.11 6.96
C PRO A 2 11.61 4.67 5.52
N PHE A 3 11.50 3.37 5.30
CA PHE A 3 10.89 2.87 4.08
C PHE A 3 9.60 2.15 4.46
N THR A 4 8.60 2.96 4.75
CA THR A 4 7.25 2.54 5.17
C THR A 4 6.65 1.46 4.28
N PRO A 5 6.83 1.45 2.94
CA PRO A 5 6.35 0.36 2.09
C PRO A 5 6.97 -1.02 2.42
N THR A 6 8.18 -1.08 2.98
CA THR A 6 8.80 -2.37 3.39
C THR A 6 7.99 -3.08 4.46
N HIS A 7 7.27 -2.33 5.31
CA HIS A 7 6.44 -2.92 6.37
C HIS A 7 5.31 -3.78 5.81
N ILE A 8 4.85 -3.51 4.58
CA ILE A 8 3.90 -4.40 3.88
C ILE A 8 4.50 -5.81 3.71
N GLY A 9 5.83 -5.91 3.53
CA GLY A 9 6.54 -7.17 3.47
C GLY A 9 6.35 -8.04 4.72
N ALA A 10 6.28 -7.42 5.90
CA ALA A 10 6.09 -8.14 7.17
C ALA A 10 4.71 -8.80 7.28
N VAL A 11 3.71 -8.30 6.56
CA VAL A 11 2.34 -8.84 6.58
C VAL A 11 2.03 -9.77 5.40
N LEU A 12 2.98 -10.02 4.50
CA LEU A 12 2.83 -10.97 3.39
C LEU A 12 2.35 -12.36 3.82
N PRO A 13 2.82 -12.96 4.93
CA PRO A 13 2.32 -14.27 5.38
C PRO A 13 0.80 -14.29 5.62
N PHE A 14 0.21 -13.14 5.98
CA PHE A 14 -1.24 -13.00 6.20
C PHE A 14 -2.05 -12.86 4.90
N TRP A 15 -1.41 -12.88 3.73
CA TRP A 15 -2.09 -12.92 2.42
C TRP A 15 -3.06 -14.10 2.28
N LEU A 16 -2.82 -15.20 3.00
CA LEU A 16 -3.72 -16.36 3.05
C LEU A 16 -5.06 -16.01 3.69
N LEU A 17 -5.10 -15.01 4.57
CA LEU A 17 -6.31 -14.54 5.25
C LEU A 17 -7.09 -13.49 4.44
N ARG A 18 -6.67 -13.19 3.21
CA ARG A 18 -7.28 -12.14 2.37
C ARG A 18 -8.78 -12.33 2.07
N ARG A 19 -9.28 -13.56 2.25
CA ARG A 19 -10.71 -13.88 2.10
C ARG A 19 -11.56 -13.45 3.30
N VAL A 20 -10.93 -13.30 4.47
CA VAL A 20 -11.60 -12.89 5.72
C VAL A 20 -11.42 -11.39 5.94
N VAL A 21 -10.19 -10.90 5.75
CA VAL A 21 -9.84 -9.48 5.91
C VAL A 21 -9.15 -9.02 4.63
N PRO A 22 -9.60 -7.92 3.98
CA PRO A 22 -8.93 -7.40 2.79
C PRO A 22 -7.44 -7.15 3.05
N PHE A 23 -6.57 -7.55 2.13
CA PHE A 23 -5.12 -7.38 2.32
C PHE A 23 -4.70 -5.91 2.46
N SER A 24 -5.47 -4.98 1.89
CA SER A 24 -5.32 -3.54 2.08
C SER A 24 -5.36 -3.14 3.56
N ALA A 25 -6.18 -3.79 4.38
CA ALA A 25 -6.23 -3.52 5.82
C ALA A 25 -4.92 -3.91 6.52
N PHE A 26 -4.35 -5.08 6.17
CA PHE A 26 -3.03 -5.49 6.68
C PHE A 26 -1.92 -4.54 6.23
N ALA A 27 -1.91 -4.15 4.96
CA ALA A 27 -0.91 -3.24 4.40
C ALA A 27 -0.98 -1.86 5.08
N ILE A 28 -2.17 -1.28 5.21
CA ILE A 28 -2.36 0.02 5.85
C ILE A 28 -2.00 -0.04 7.34
N GLY A 29 -2.42 -1.10 8.05
CA GLY A 29 -2.08 -1.31 9.45
C GLY A 29 -0.56 -1.44 9.69
N ALA A 30 0.17 -2.09 8.78
CA ALA A 30 1.62 -2.19 8.86
C ALA A 30 2.34 -0.85 8.63
N MET A 31 1.70 0.10 7.95
CA MET A 31 2.28 1.39 7.58
C MET A 31 1.85 2.54 8.50
N VAL A 32 0.71 2.43 9.18
CA VAL A 32 0.10 3.57 9.89
C VAL A 32 0.96 4.12 11.04
N LEU A 33 1.82 3.29 11.64
CA LEU A 33 2.72 3.71 12.72
C LEU A 33 3.73 4.77 12.27
N ASP A 34 4.03 4.80 10.96
CA ASP A 34 4.97 5.74 10.35
C ASP A 34 4.31 7.05 9.90
N VAL A 35 3.00 7.23 10.06
CA VAL A 35 2.30 8.47 9.69
C VAL A 35 2.96 9.75 10.25
N PRO A 36 3.44 9.78 11.51
CA PRO A 36 4.15 10.95 12.05
C PRO A 36 5.40 11.36 11.27
N LEU A 37 6.02 10.45 10.51
CA LEU A 37 7.18 10.76 9.68
C LEU A 37 6.82 11.62 8.46
N PHE A 38 5.58 11.53 7.98
CA PHE A 38 5.07 12.29 6.83
C PHE A 38 4.23 13.50 7.27
N PHE A 39 3.53 13.36 8.39
CA PHE A 39 2.66 14.38 8.96
C PHE A 39 2.99 14.58 10.43
N PRO A 40 3.88 15.54 10.78
CA PRO A 40 4.39 15.75 12.13
C PRO A 40 3.37 16.48 13.04
N ILE A 41 2.13 16.01 13.04
CA ILE A 41 1.01 16.53 13.83
C ILE A 41 0.79 15.66 15.09
N ILE A 42 1.38 14.46 15.09
CA ILE A 42 1.28 13.46 16.17
C ILE A 42 2.71 13.07 16.56
N ASP A 43 2.93 12.82 17.85
CA ASP A 43 4.23 12.35 18.33
C ASP A 43 4.52 10.90 17.87
N TYR A 44 5.74 10.66 17.42
CA TYR A 44 6.18 9.34 16.95
C TYR A 44 6.20 8.30 18.07
N ALA A 45 6.58 8.70 19.30
CA ALA A 45 6.56 7.78 20.44
C ALA A 45 5.14 7.37 20.82
N GLN A 46 4.16 8.25 20.60
CA GLN A 46 2.75 7.92 20.82
C GLN A 46 2.28 6.80 19.89
N THR A 47 2.57 6.85 18.58
CA THR A 47 2.16 5.79 17.63
C THR A 47 2.86 4.45 17.85
N HIS A 48 4.00 4.46 18.54
CA HIS A 48 4.78 3.27 18.91
C HIS A 48 4.53 2.79 20.34
N SER A 49 3.51 3.33 21.02
CA SER A 49 3.08 2.87 22.34
C SER A 49 1.90 1.88 22.23
N PRO A 50 1.74 0.93 23.17
CA PRO A 50 0.60 0.02 23.18
C PRO A 50 -0.75 0.75 23.24
N LEU A 51 -0.84 1.85 24.00
CA LEU A 51 -2.06 2.65 24.10
C LEU A 51 -2.33 3.41 22.79
N GLY A 52 -1.29 3.98 22.18
CA GLY A 52 -1.40 4.68 20.91
C GLY A 52 -1.78 3.77 19.75
N LEU A 53 -1.41 2.49 19.80
CA LEU A 53 -1.86 1.50 18.82
C LEU A 53 -3.39 1.46 18.71
N PHE A 54 -4.09 1.41 19.85
CA PHE A 54 -5.56 1.29 19.87
C PHE A 54 -6.27 2.64 19.75
N THR A 55 -5.67 3.72 20.24
CA THR A 55 -6.34 5.05 20.26
C THR A 55 -6.05 5.87 19.01
N VAL A 56 -4.82 5.83 18.52
CA VAL A 56 -4.33 6.66 17.41
C VAL A 56 -4.21 5.83 16.14
N CYS A 57 -3.37 4.79 16.16
CA CYS A 57 -3.06 4.01 14.96
C CYS A 57 -4.29 3.30 14.40
N LEU A 58 -5.16 2.74 15.26
CA LEU A 58 -6.40 2.11 14.83
C LEU A 58 -7.34 3.11 14.16
N SER A 59 -7.54 4.29 14.75
CA SER A 59 -8.40 5.35 14.21
C SER A 59 -7.90 5.83 12.84
N ILE A 60 -6.60 6.11 12.72
CA ILE A 60 -5.98 6.54 11.46
C ILE A 60 -6.00 5.41 10.44
N GLY A 61 -5.74 4.17 10.87
CA GLY A 61 -5.74 3.00 10.01
C GLY A 61 -7.12 2.71 9.42
N ILE A 62 -8.18 2.82 10.22
CA ILE A 62 -9.56 2.71 9.76
C ILE A 62 -9.89 3.82 8.76
N ALA A 63 -9.54 5.07 9.06
CA ALA A 63 -9.77 6.19 8.16
C ALA A 63 -9.03 6.01 6.82
N GLY A 64 -7.75 5.62 6.87
CA GLY A 64 -6.93 5.32 5.70
C GLY A 64 -7.47 4.14 4.89
N PHE A 65 -7.98 3.11 5.57
CA PHE A 65 -8.61 1.95 4.92
C PHE A 65 -9.86 2.36 4.14
N PHE A 66 -10.77 3.12 4.74
CA PHE A 66 -11.96 3.58 4.02
C PHE A 66 -11.62 4.55 2.90
N LEU A 67 -10.66 5.47 3.11
CA LEU A 67 -10.18 6.34 2.04
C LEU A 67 -9.63 5.53 0.86
N PHE A 68 -8.83 4.49 1.15
CA PHE A 68 -8.30 3.62 0.12
C PHE A 68 -9.40 2.86 -0.61
N GLU A 69 -10.26 2.12 0.11
CA GLU A 69 -11.27 1.26 -0.49
C GLU A 69 -12.34 2.04 -1.27
N LEU A 70 -12.78 3.19 -0.74
CA LEU A 70 -13.87 3.96 -1.33
C LEU A 70 -13.41 4.89 -2.44
N VAL A 71 -12.20 5.46 -2.31
CA VAL A 71 -11.73 6.53 -3.21
C VAL A 71 -10.56 6.08 -4.07
N MET A 72 -9.50 5.50 -3.49
CA MET A 72 -8.23 5.29 -4.20
C MET A 72 -8.15 3.96 -4.95
N ARG A 73 -8.82 2.92 -4.48
CA ARG A 73 -8.66 1.55 -5.01
C ARG A 73 -9.00 1.47 -6.49
N ARG A 74 -10.15 2.04 -6.89
CA ARG A 74 -10.61 2.05 -8.29
C ARG A 74 -9.66 2.81 -9.22
N PRO A 75 -9.27 4.07 -8.97
CA PRO A 75 -8.37 4.80 -9.85
C PRO A 75 -6.98 4.15 -9.91
N ILE A 76 -6.46 3.63 -8.80
CA ILE A 76 -5.15 2.94 -8.79
C ILE A 76 -5.19 1.71 -9.70
N ILE A 77 -6.22 0.86 -9.61
CA ILE A 77 -6.37 -0.31 -10.48
C ILE A 77 -6.47 0.11 -11.95
N ALA A 78 -7.23 1.17 -12.25
CA ALA A 78 -7.39 1.67 -13.60
C ALA A 78 -6.05 2.16 -14.19
N ILE A 79 -5.29 2.95 -13.43
CA ILE A 79 -3.97 3.44 -13.83
C ILE A 79 -3.00 2.26 -14.05
N TRP A 80 -2.99 1.29 -13.14
CA TRP A 80 -2.13 0.10 -13.27
C TRP A 80 -2.44 -0.71 -14.51
N MET A 81 -3.72 -0.90 -14.84
CA MET A 81 -4.13 -1.61 -16.06
C MET A 81 -3.65 -0.90 -17.32
N VAL A 82 -3.81 0.42 -17.40
CA VAL A 82 -3.34 1.20 -18.54
C VAL A 82 -1.81 1.12 -18.67
N MET A 83 -1.10 1.23 -17.55
CA MET A 83 0.37 1.19 -17.54
C MET A 83 0.91 -0.19 -17.95
N LEU A 84 0.27 -1.28 -17.50
CA LEU A 84 0.61 -2.64 -17.93
C LEU A 84 0.37 -2.86 -19.42
N LEU A 85 -0.76 -2.37 -19.95
CA LEU A 85 -1.05 -2.45 -21.39
C LEU A 85 -0.03 -1.66 -22.21
N ALA A 86 0.28 -0.43 -21.80
CA ALA A 86 1.31 0.38 -22.46
C ALA A 86 2.68 -0.32 -22.44
N TYR A 87 3.05 -0.93 -21.29
CA TYR A 87 4.29 -1.69 -21.17
C TYR A 87 4.32 -2.91 -22.10
N CYS A 88 3.24 -3.70 -22.17
CA CYS A 88 3.14 -4.84 -23.08
C CYS A 88 3.25 -4.44 -24.55
N LEU A 89 2.60 -3.34 -24.95
CA LEU A 89 2.66 -2.84 -26.34
C LEU A 89 4.06 -2.34 -26.70
N LEU A 90 4.70 -1.58 -25.80
CA LEU A 90 6.08 -1.11 -26.00
C LEU A 90 7.06 -2.29 -26.08
N PHE A 91 6.87 -3.29 -25.22
CA PHE A 91 7.69 -4.51 -25.23
C PHE A 91 7.51 -5.29 -26.54
N HIS A 92 6.28 -5.48 -27.02
CA HIS A 92 6.01 -6.14 -28.31
C HIS A 92 6.64 -5.37 -29.48
N ALA A 93 6.45 -4.05 -29.54
CA ALA A 93 7.04 -3.21 -30.58
C ALA A 93 8.58 -3.27 -30.57
N PHE A 94 9.19 -3.39 -29.38
CA PHE A 94 10.62 -3.58 -29.24
C PHE A 94 11.09 -4.95 -29.77
N VAL A 95 10.36 -6.03 -29.44
CA VAL A 95 10.69 -7.39 -29.90
C VAL A 95 10.47 -7.57 -31.40
N GLU A 96 9.39 -7.02 -31.96
CA GLU A 96 9.12 -7.08 -33.40
C GLU A 96 10.06 -6.17 -34.21
N GLY A 97 10.65 -5.16 -33.58
CA GLY A 97 11.60 -4.23 -34.18
C GLY A 97 13.06 -4.70 -34.17
N THR A 98 13.39 -5.82 -33.50
CA THR A 98 14.75 -6.40 -33.58
C THR A 98 14.87 -7.27 -34.84
N PRO A 99 15.65 -6.87 -35.86
CA PRO A 99 15.88 -7.73 -37.01
C PRO A 99 16.64 -8.99 -36.59
N ASP A 100 16.21 -10.14 -37.08
CA ASP A 100 16.89 -11.43 -36.89
C ASP A 100 18.32 -11.33 -37.43
N THR A 101 19.31 -11.17 -36.53
CA THR A 101 20.74 -11.27 -36.85
C THR A 101 21.19 -12.71 -36.86
#